data_AF-A0A954UZA9-F1
#
_entry.id   AF-A0A954UZA9-F1
#
_cell.length_a   1.000
_cell.length_b   1.000
_cell.length_c   1.000
_cell.angle_alpha   90.00
_cell.angle_beta   90.00
_cell.angle_gamma   90.00
#
_symmetry.space_group_name_H-M   'P 1'
#
loop_
_entity.id
_entity.type
_entity.pdbx_description
1 polymer ?
#
loop_
_entity_poly.entity_id
_entity_poly.type
_entity_poly.pdbx_seq_one_letter_code
_entity_poly.pdbx_strand_id
1 'polypeptide(L)'
;ELVKRDGQPCPAEVTKDRDFAFIGKTSTLAGSPYRFSRHGASGQTLSELLPNLARVVDELAIIHSVHSEEINHAPAQMFLHSGFGRGGRPSLGSWVSYGLGSENHELPAYVVLLSGPAGGAGTSLWSNGFLPSIHQGIQFRSQGDPVLFLSSPEGHSSADRRRVLDALSTLNREQYATSGDPEIATRIAQYEMAYRMQTSVPELMNIDGETSETLELYGAKPGKSSFANNCLLARRLVERGVRLIELYDSDWDHHSNLESRLSQKCLETDRPIAALIEDLRRRGLLQDTLLIWGSEFGRTPLRQGAEAESSKLSGRDHHKDAFTMWLAGGGIKGGVSYGSSDELGMDVAENGVHVHDLNATILHLLGLDHQRLTYRYQGREFRLTDVHGNVVHNILA
;
A
#
# COMPACT_ATOMS: atom_id res chain seq x y z
N GLU A 1 -8.75 27.80 -5.50
CA GLU A 1 -8.17 28.92 -6.29
C GLU A 1 -7.33 28.46 -7.47
N LEU A 2 -6.54 27.39 -7.30
CA LEU A 2 -5.60 26.86 -8.30
C LEU A 2 -6.12 26.80 -9.76
N VAL A 3 -7.31 26.25 -9.99
CA VAL A 3 -7.90 26.13 -11.35
C VAL A 3 -8.12 27.50 -12.01
N LYS A 4 -8.51 28.53 -11.24
CA LYS A 4 -8.72 29.89 -11.78
C LYS A 4 -7.40 30.54 -12.21
N ARG A 5 -6.30 30.14 -11.58
CA ARG A 5 -4.96 30.69 -11.79
C ARG A 5 -4.07 29.77 -12.61
N ASP A 6 -4.66 28.78 -13.29
CA ASP A 6 -3.90 27.86 -14.15
C ASP A 6 -3.05 28.61 -15.17
N GLY A 7 -1.81 28.17 -15.34
CA GLY A 7 -0.83 28.77 -16.25
C GLY A 7 -0.23 30.10 -15.77
N GLN A 8 -0.72 30.71 -14.69
CA GLN A 8 -0.11 31.92 -14.14
C GLN A 8 1.20 31.60 -13.41
N PRO A 9 2.16 32.54 -13.34
CA PRO A 9 3.34 32.40 -12.49
C PRO A 9 2.94 32.11 -11.03
N CYS A 10 3.61 31.13 -10.42
CA CYS A 10 3.47 30.87 -9.00
C CYS A 10 4.06 32.05 -8.20
N PRO A 11 3.37 32.57 -7.17
CA PRO A 11 3.94 33.61 -6.30
C PRO A 11 5.27 33.16 -5.68
N ALA A 12 6.26 34.05 -5.63
CA ALA A 12 7.60 33.71 -5.13
C ALA A 12 7.57 33.28 -3.66
N GLU A 13 6.62 33.80 -2.88
CA GLU A 13 6.43 33.46 -1.47
C GLU A 13 6.06 31.98 -1.27
N VAL A 14 5.45 31.34 -2.28
CA VAL A 14 5.04 29.93 -2.23
C VAL A 14 6.25 29.00 -2.42
N THR A 15 7.25 29.41 -3.21
CA THR A 15 8.38 28.56 -3.62
C THR A 15 9.72 28.91 -2.97
N LYS A 16 9.85 30.10 -2.35
CA LYS A 16 11.15 30.64 -1.89
C LYS A 16 11.91 29.74 -0.91
N ASP A 17 11.21 29.07 0.00
CA ASP A 17 11.80 28.31 1.10
C ASP A 17 11.57 26.79 0.94
N ARG A 18 11.27 26.35 -0.29
CA ARG A 18 10.98 24.95 -0.61
C ARG A 18 12.06 24.33 -1.47
N ASP A 19 12.26 23.05 -1.20
CA ASP A 19 12.99 22.14 -2.06
C ASP A 19 12.01 21.38 -2.94
N PHE A 20 12.36 21.29 -4.22
CA PHE A 20 11.64 20.52 -5.23
C PHE A 20 12.64 19.55 -5.87
N ALA A 21 12.17 18.39 -6.32
CA ALA A 21 13.07 17.38 -6.87
C ALA A 21 13.51 17.73 -8.30
N PHE A 22 12.62 18.33 -9.10
CA PHE A 22 12.83 18.55 -10.52
C PHE A 22 12.41 19.94 -11.03
N ILE A 23 11.63 20.71 -10.27
CA ILE A 23 11.26 22.09 -10.66
C ILE A 23 12.09 23.15 -9.93
N GLY A 24 12.23 24.31 -10.57
CA GLY A 24 12.86 25.48 -9.96
C GLY A 24 11.87 26.32 -9.16
N LYS A 25 12.37 27.39 -8.53
CA LYS A 25 11.53 28.34 -7.76
C LYS A 25 10.62 29.19 -8.65
N THR A 26 10.84 29.18 -9.96
CA THR A 26 10.05 29.90 -10.97
C THR A 26 9.27 28.89 -11.83
N SER A 27 8.13 28.46 -11.33
CA SER A 27 7.18 27.59 -12.05
C SER A 27 5.82 28.24 -12.21
N THR A 28 4.98 27.72 -13.10
CA THR A 28 3.58 28.13 -13.26
C THR A 28 2.65 27.21 -12.48
N LEU A 29 1.51 27.76 -12.05
CA LEU A 29 0.45 27.03 -11.39
C LEU A 29 -0.21 26.05 -12.37
N ALA A 30 -0.52 24.85 -11.88
CA ALA A 30 -1.15 23.77 -12.63
C ALA A 30 -2.55 23.47 -12.08
N GLY A 31 -3.57 24.08 -12.68
CA GLY A 31 -4.96 23.69 -12.46
C GLY A 31 -5.20 22.24 -12.87
N SER A 32 -6.18 21.58 -12.25
CA SER A 32 -6.65 20.30 -12.79
C SER A 32 -7.41 20.54 -14.09
N PRO A 33 -7.13 19.79 -15.18
CA PRO A 33 -7.94 19.85 -16.39
C PRO A 33 -9.24 19.04 -16.27
N TYR A 34 -9.40 18.26 -15.19
CA TYR A 34 -10.54 17.38 -14.97
C TYR A 34 -11.62 18.03 -14.12
N ARG A 35 -12.87 17.66 -14.40
CA ARG A 35 -14.03 18.06 -13.60
C ARG A 35 -14.08 17.25 -12.30
N PHE A 36 -14.51 17.92 -11.25
CA PHE A 36 -14.84 17.31 -9.97
C PHE A 36 -16.32 17.50 -9.68
N SER A 37 -16.97 16.47 -9.14
CA SER A 37 -18.39 16.50 -8.79
C SER A 37 -18.62 15.89 -7.42
N ARG A 38 -19.73 16.25 -6.78
CA ARG A 38 -20.16 15.65 -5.52
C ARG A 38 -20.86 14.32 -5.79
N HIS A 39 -20.55 13.31 -5.00
CA HIS A 39 -21.09 11.95 -5.13
C HIS A 39 -21.56 11.42 -3.77
N GLY A 40 -22.39 10.38 -3.81
CA GLY A 40 -22.93 9.72 -2.62
C GLY A 40 -23.87 10.59 -1.78
N ALA A 41 -24.32 10.02 -0.67
CA ALA A 41 -25.08 10.74 0.35
C ALA A 41 -24.19 11.67 1.18
N SER A 42 -22.90 11.35 1.31
CA SER A 42 -21.88 12.18 1.97
C SER A 42 -21.58 13.48 1.21
N GLY A 43 -21.85 13.53 -0.09
CA GLY A 43 -21.54 14.68 -0.94
C GLY A 43 -20.03 14.90 -1.14
N GLN A 44 -19.22 13.87 -0.91
CA GLN A 44 -17.77 13.91 -1.13
C GLN A 44 -17.44 14.20 -2.59
N THR A 45 -16.33 14.92 -2.81
CA THR A 45 -15.95 15.40 -4.14
C THR A 45 -14.89 14.49 -4.76
N LEU A 46 -15.17 13.96 -5.95
CA LEU A 46 -14.24 13.12 -6.72
C LEU A 46 -14.10 13.61 -8.17
N SER A 47 -12.97 13.25 -8.78
CA SER A 47 -12.66 13.53 -10.18
C SER A 47 -13.53 12.66 -11.11
N GLU A 48 -13.86 13.19 -12.29
CA GLU A 48 -14.53 12.43 -13.36
C GLU A 48 -13.74 11.19 -13.84
N LEU A 49 -12.45 11.11 -13.50
CA LEU A 49 -11.61 9.93 -13.77
C LEU A 49 -11.89 8.73 -12.86
N LEU A 50 -12.66 8.89 -11.79
CA LEU A 50 -12.95 7.85 -10.80
C LEU A 50 -14.46 7.51 -10.72
N PRO A 51 -15.13 7.20 -11.85
CA PRO A 51 -16.58 7.00 -11.89
C PRO A 51 -17.04 5.74 -11.12
N ASN A 52 -16.21 4.71 -10.99
CA ASN A 52 -16.58 3.51 -10.25
C ASN A 52 -16.39 3.71 -8.75
N LEU A 53 -15.30 4.34 -8.32
CA LEU A 53 -15.08 4.68 -6.92
C LEU A 53 -16.17 5.62 -6.39
N ALA A 54 -16.65 6.53 -7.22
CA ALA A 54 -17.78 7.41 -6.89
C ALA A 54 -19.06 6.67 -6.47
N ARG A 55 -19.24 5.41 -6.88
CA ARG A 55 -20.39 4.59 -6.48
C ARG A 55 -20.29 4.04 -5.05
N VAL A 56 -19.09 3.94 -4.51
CA VAL A 56 -18.80 3.44 -3.15
C VAL A 56 -18.22 4.54 -2.26
N VAL A 57 -18.37 5.80 -2.66
CA VAL A 57 -17.73 6.95 -1.98
C VAL A 57 -18.16 7.07 -0.52
N ASP A 58 -19.42 6.73 -0.20
CA ASP A 58 -19.94 6.79 1.17
C ASP A 58 -19.29 5.79 2.13
N GLU A 59 -18.53 4.81 1.62
CA GLU A 59 -17.72 3.91 2.42
C GLU A 59 -16.34 4.50 2.78
N LEU A 60 -15.96 5.63 2.18
CA LEU A 60 -14.60 6.17 2.25
C LEU A 60 -14.47 7.29 3.30
N ALA A 61 -13.44 7.20 4.14
CA ALA A 61 -12.88 8.36 4.82
C ALA A 61 -11.72 8.91 3.98
N ILE A 62 -11.88 10.10 3.41
CA ILE A 62 -10.87 10.77 2.58
C ILE A 62 -10.12 11.79 3.42
N ILE A 63 -8.81 11.63 3.54
CA ILE A 63 -7.91 12.55 4.24
C ILE A 63 -7.22 13.41 3.20
N HIS A 64 -7.43 14.73 3.22
CA HIS A 64 -6.87 15.66 2.23
C HIS A 64 -5.58 16.37 2.69
N SER A 65 -5.16 16.11 3.93
CA SER A 65 -4.10 16.82 4.65
C SER A 65 -2.94 15.92 5.05
N VAL A 66 -2.72 14.81 4.33
CA VAL A 66 -1.58 13.92 4.62
C VAL A 66 -0.29 14.63 4.25
N HIS A 67 0.73 14.54 5.09
CA HIS A 67 2.06 15.09 4.81
C HIS A 67 3.19 14.20 5.34
N SER A 68 4.38 14.37 4.75
CA SER A 68 5.59 13.58 4.99
C SER A 68 6.87 14.42 4.86
N GLU A 69 8.01 13.80 5.17
CA GLU A 69 9.32 14.46 5.25
C GLU A 69 10.19 14.24 4.00
N GLU A 70 9.98 13.13 3.31
CA GLU A 70 10.88 12.67 2.24
C GLU A 70 10.35 13.07 0.85
N ILE A 71 11.23 13.63 0.02
CA ILE A 71 10.89 14.07 -1.35
C ILE A 71 11.27 13.05 -2.43
N ASN A 72 12.13 12.06 -2.12
CA ASN A 72 12.57 11.06 -3.08
C ASN A 72 11.81 9.76 -2.89
N HIS A 73 11.46 9.07 -3.98
CA HIS A 73 10.68 7.83 -3.96
C HIS A 73 11.19 6.81 -2.93
N ALA A 74 12.44 6.36 -3.03
CA ALA A 74 12.91 5.28 -2.15
C ALA A 74 12.83 5.64 -0.65
N PRO A 75 13.34 6.79 -0.19
CA PRO A 75 13.13 7.25 1.19
C PRO A 75 11.65 7.44 1.57
N ALA A 76 10.84 8.06 0.71
CA ALA A 76 9.44 8.35 1.02
C ALA A 76 8.58 7.08 1.12
N GLN A 77 8.79 6.12 0.22
CA GLN A 77 8.15 4.81 0.30
C GLN A 77 8.56 4.06 1.57
N MET A 78 9.86 4.06 1.92
CA MET A 78 10.30 3.49 3.19
C MET A 78 9.71 4.24 4.39
N PHE A 79 9.52 5.56 4.31
CA PHE A 79 8.92 6.34 5.38
C PHE A 79 7.44 5.97 5.60
N LEU A 80 6.67 5.85 4.52
CA LEU A 80 5.28 5.38 4.57
C LEU A 80 5.19 4.01 5.24
N HIS A 81 5.96 3.03 4.75
CA HIS A 81 5.85 1.66 5.22
C HIS A 81 6.58 1.40 6.54
N SER A 82 7.67 2.07 6.89
CA SER A 82 8.48 1.74 8.08
C SER A 82 8.58 2.87 9.11
N GLY A 83 7.93 4.00 8.85
CA GLY A 83 8.03 5.21 9.67
C GLY A 83 9.42 5.85 9.65
N PHE A 84 10.29 5.46 8.71
CA PHE A 84 11.66 5.97 8.61
C PHE A 84 12.19 5.93 7.17
N GLY A 85 12.85 6.99 6.73
CA GLY A 85 13.27 7.15 5.32
C GLY A 85 14.53 6.39 4.92
N ARG A 86 15.01 5.45 5.75
CA ARG A 86 16.23 4.67 5.51
C ARG A 86 15.98 3.20 5.77
N GLY A 87 16.68 2.35 5.01
CA GLY A 87 16.56 0.90 5.12
C GLY A 87 16.97 0.34 6.49
N GLY A 88 16.47 -0.85 6.79
CA GLY A 88 16.79 -1.61 8.00
C GLY A 88 15.72 -1.58 9.09
N ARG A 89 14.65 -0.79 8.94
CA ARG A 89 13.48 -0.85 9.82
C ARG A 89 12.43 -1.83 9.28
N PRO A 90 11.68 -2.50 10.18
CA PRO A 90 10.56 -3.34 9.78
C PRO A 90 9.45 -2.50 9.15
N SER A 91 8.83 -3.03 8.09
CA SER A 91 7.63 -2.45 7.49
C SER A 91 6.40 -2.56 8.41
N LEU A 92 5.35 -1.81 8.09
CA LEU A 92 4.04 -1.81 8.72
C LEU A 92 3.50 -3.25 8.77
N GLY A 93 3.59 -3.97 7.65
CA GLY A 93 3.25 -5.38 7.59
C GLY A 93 4.03 -6.31 8.50
N SER A 94 5.31 -6.03 8.68
CA SER A 94 6.14 -6.79 9.62
C SER A 94 5.74 -6.51 11.07
N TRP A 95 5.42 -5.25 11.40
CA TRP A 95 4.87 -4.88 12.71
C TRP A 95 3.48 -5.48 12.97
N VAL A 96 2.60 -5.49 11.97
CA VAL A 96 1.28 -6.13 12.07
C VAL A 96 1.43 -7.63 12.26
N SER A 97 2.28 -8.29 11.47
CA SER A 97 2.61 -9.71 11.62
C SER A 97 3.19 -10.03 12.99
N TYR A 98 4.04 -9.15 13.54
CA TYR A 98 4.60 -9.30 14.89
C TYR A 98 3.56 -9.09 16.00
N GLY A 99 2.72 -8.07 15.88
CA GLY A 99 1.74 -7.72 16.90
C GLY A 99 0.54 -8.67 16.95
N LEU A 100 0.06 -9.13 15.79
CA LEU A 100 -1.15 -9.97 15.70
C LEU A 100 -0.85 -11.46 15.46
N GLY A 101 0.33 -11.80 14.94
CA GLY A 101 0.61 -13.14 14.46
C GLY A 101 -0.29 -13.55 13.28
N SER A 102 -0.53 -14.85 13.15
CA SER A 102 -1.42 -15.43 12.14
C SER A 102 -2.20 -16.58 12.74
N GLU A 103 -3.51 -16.60 12.52
CA GLU A 103 -4.37 -17.76 12.76
C GLU A 103 -4.36 -18.71 11.55
N ASN A 104 -3.84 -18.25 10.40
CA ASN A 104 -3.69 -19.05 9.20
C ASN A 104 -2.39 -19.86 9.28
N HIS A 105 -2.52 -21.18 9.16
CA HIS A 105 -1.39 -22.11 9.11
C HIS A 105 -0.89 -22.39 7.68
N GLU A 106 -1.73 -22.20 6.67
CA GLU A 106 -1.49 -22.55 5.26
C GLU A 106 -0.90 -21.42 4.42
N LEU A 107 -1.04 -20.17 4.87
CA LEU A 107 -0.55 -18.96 4.19
C LEU A 107 0.21 -18.05 5.17
N PRO A 108 1.15 -17.23 4.66
CA PRO A 108 1.85 -16.25 5.48
C PRO A 108 0.90 -15.16 5.98
N ALA A 109 1.26 -14.55 7.11
CA ALA A 109 0.52 -13.43 7.68
C ALA A 109 0.55 -12.19 6.78
N TYR A 110 1.61 -12.02 5.99
CA TYR A 110 1.90 -10.83 5.20
C TYR A 110 2.25 -11.21 3.74
N VAL A 111 1.33 -10.88 2.82
CA VAL A 111 1.45 -11.15 1.39
C VAL A 111 1.62 -9.86 0.60
N VAL A 112 2.47 -9.91 -0.42
CA VAL A 112 2.73 -8.79 -1.34
C VAL A 112 2.39 -9.20 -2.77
N LEU A 113 1.67 -8.33 -3.49
CA LEU A 113 1.32 -8.51 -4.90
C LEU A 113 1.77 -7.28 -5.68
N LEU A 114 2.46 -7.48 -6.81
CA LEU A 114 2.96 -6.40 -7.64
C LEU A 114 2.19 -6.32 -8.97
N SER A 115 1.89 -5.10 -9.40
CA SER A 115 1.41 -4.73 -10.73
C SER A 115 2.43 -3.77 -11.36
N GLY A 116 3.31 -4.35 -12.19
CA GLY A 116 4.50 -3.68 -12.73
C GLY A 116 5.75 -3.87 -11.86
N PRO A 117 6.84 -3.12 -12.12
CA PRO A 117 8.08 -3.22 -11.35
C PRO A 117 7.89 -2.81 -9.88
N ALA A 118 8.77 -3.31 -9.01
CA ALA A 118 8.84 -2.83 -7.64
C ALA A 118 9.21 -1.34 -7.60
N GLY A 119 8.75 -0.63 -6.56
CA GLY A 119 9.07 0.78 -6.33
C GLY A 119 10.57 1.01 -6.10
N GLY A 120 10.96 2.28 -5.97
CA GLY A 120 12.36 2.70 -5.86
C GLY A 120 13.13 2.04 -4.70
N ALA A 121 12.46 1.69 -3.61
CA ALA A 121 13.07 0.99 -2.46
C ALA A 121 13.05 -0.55 -2.57
N GLY A 122 12.47 -1.10 -3.64
CA GLY A 122 12.46 -2.54 -3.92
C GLY A 122 11.86 -3.38 -2.80
N THR A 123 12.52 -4.49 -2.46
CA THR A 123 12.06 -5.41 -1.40
C THR A 123 12.12 -4.82 0.01
N SER A 124 12.77 -3.66 0.19
CA SER A 124 12.83 -2.98 1.50
C SER A 124 11.45 -2.56 1.99
N LEU A 125 10.49 -2.37 1.09
CA LEU A 125 9.12 -1.93 1.39
C LEU A 125 8.35 -2.95 2.24
N TRP A 126 8.69 -4.23 2.13
CA TRP A 126 8.07 -5.31 2.89
C TRP A 126 9.09 -6.13 3.71
N SER A 127 10.18 -5.46 4.12
CA SER A 127 11.22 -6.10 4.92
C SER A 127 10.84 -6.24 6.40
N ASN A 128 11.24 -7.35 7.01
CA ASN A 128 11.18 -7.56 8.47
C ASN A 128 12.19 -6.70 9.25
N GLY A 129 13.18 -6.09 8.59
CA GLY A 129 14.23 -5.32 9.25
C GLY A 129 14.93 -6.15 10.33
N PHE A 130 14.82 -5.69 11.58
CA PHE A 130 15.38 -6.37 12.76
C PHE A 130 14.39 -7.30 13.49
N LEU A 131 13.13 -7.39 13.05
CA LEU A 131 12.20 -8.38 13.60
C LEU A 131 12.59 -9.78 13.10
N PRO A 132 12.19 -10.86 13.80
CA PRO A 132 12.43 -12.22 13.34
C PRO A 132 11.95 -12.44 11.89
N SER A 133 12.68 -13.24 11.12
CA SER A 133 12.43 -13.37 9.67
C SER A 133 11.09 -14.02 9.30
N ILE A 134 10.34 -14.57 10.25
CA ILE A 134 8.96 -15.04 10.06
C ILE A 134 8.00 -13.90 9.70
N HIS A 135 8.34 -12.65 10.03
CA HIS A 135 7.53 -11.47 9.75
C HIS A 135 7.83 -10.82 8.39
N GLN A 136 8.74 -11.40 7.60
CA GLN A 136 9.07 -10.94 6.26
C GLN A 136 7.86 -11.05 5.32
N GLY A 137 7.57 -9.99 4.57
CA GLY A 137 6.53 -10.04 3.54
C GLY A 137 6.91 -11.00 2.43
N ILE A 138 5.95 -11.83 2.01
CA ILE A 138 6.14 -12.82 0.95
C ILE A 138 5.44 -12.35 -0.32
N GLN A 139 6.24 -12.10 -1.37
CA GLN A 139 5.69 -11.74 -2.68
C GLN A 139 5.09 -12.96 -3.36
N PHE A 140 3.84 -12.83 -3.79
CA PHE A 140 3.19 -13.78 -4.70
C PHE A 140 3.29 -13.24 -6.14
N ARG A 141 3.86 -14.04 -7.03
CA ARG A 141 4.14 -13.69 -8.41
C ARG A 141 2.96 -14.06 -9.30
N SER A 142 2.65 -13.18 -10.24
CA SER A 142 1.59 -13.42 -11.23
C SER A 142 2.03 -14.35 -12.38
N GLN A 143 3.29 -14.76 -12.45
CA GLN A 143 3.85 -15.61 -13.50
C GLN A 143 4.88 -16.59 -12.94
N GLY A 144 4.90 -17.79 -13.51
CA GLY A 144 5.73 -18.90 -13.03
C GLY A 144 5.23 -19.40 -11.67
N ASP A 145 6.15 -19.89 -10.84
CA ASP A 145 5.83 -20.26 -9.47
C ASP A 145 5.42 -19.01 -8.67
N PRO A 146 4.21 -19.00 -8.08
CA PRO A 146 3.74 -17.84 -7.31
C PRO A 146 4.67 -17.48 -6.15
N VAL A 147 5.27 -18.49 -5.51
CA VAL A 147 6.38 -18.29 -4.58
C VAL A 147 7.59 -19.01 -5.15
N LEU A 148 8.73 -18.32 -5.18
CA LEU A 148 9.97 -18.87 -5.75
C LEU A 148 10.32 -20.22 -5.13
N PHE A 149 10.55 -21.22 -5.99
CA PHE A 149 10.93 -22.59 -5.61
C PHE A 149 9.89 -23.30 -4.73
N LEU A 150 8.62 -22.91 -4.87
CA LEU A 150 7.52 -23.56 -4.17
C LEU A 150 7.24 -24.94 -4.77
N SER A 151 7.30 -25.08 -6.10
CA SER A 151 7.09 -26.37 -6.76
C SER A 151 8.25 -27.35 -6.49
N SER A 152 7.93 -28.65 -6.49
CA SER A 152 8.96 -29.69 -6.48
C SER A 152 9.59 -29.82 -7.88
N PRO A 153 10.92 -30.00 -7.99
CA PRO A 153 11.55 -30.25 -9.28
C PRO A 153 10.98 -31.49 -9.98
N GLU A 154 11.08 -31.53 -11.30
CA GLU A 154 10.60 -32.67 -12.09
C GLU A 154 11.24 -33.99 -11.62
N GLY A 155 10.43 -35.05 -11.51
CA GLY A 155 10.87 -36.35 -11.00
C GLY A 155 10.88 -36.49 -9.47
N HIS A 156 10.54 -35.45 -8.72
CA HIS A 156 10.40 -35.51 -7.26
C HIS A 156 8.93 -35.39 -6.81
N SER A 157 8.52 -36.32 -5.95
CA SER A 157 7.19 -36.32 -5.33
C SER A 157 7.13 -35.42 -4.11
N SER A 158 5.91 -35.07 -3.68
CA SER A 158 5.69 -34.38 -2.39
C SER A 158 6.24 -35.20 -1.20
N ALA A 159 6.21 -36.54 -1.29
CA ALA A 159 6.79 -37.42 -0.27
C ALA A 159 8.32 -37.29 -0.20
N ASP A 160 9.00 -37.09 -1.33
CA ASP A 160 10.45 -36.87 -1.36
C ASP A 160 10.79 -35.53 -0.68
N ARG A 161 10.01 -34.48 -0.97
CA ARG A 161 10.15 -33.17 -0.34
C ARG A 161 9.96 -33.24 1.17
N ARG A 162 8.93 -33.96 1.65
CA ARG A 162 8.66 -34.16 3.07
C ARG A 162 9.87 -34.80 3.79
N ARG A 163 10.46 -35.85 3.21
CA ARG A 163 11.66 -36.49 3.78
C ARG A 163 12.84 -35.54 3.89
N VAL A 164 13.06 -34.69 2.87
CA VAL A 164 14.12 -33.65 2.91
C VAL A 164 13.85 -32.66 4.04
N LEU A 165 12.61 -32.19 4.18
CA LEU A 165 12.24 -31.24 5.23
C LEU A 165 12.36 -31.82 6.64
N ASP A 166 12.01 -33.10 6.83
CA ASP A 166 12.20 -33.79 8.11
C ASP A 166 13.67 -33.92 8.50
N ALA A 167 14.53 -34.26 7.53
CA ALA A 167 15.98 -34.31 7.74
C ALA A 167 16.55 -32.92 8.09
N LEU A 168 16.17 -31.88 7.33
CA LEU A 168 16.58 -30.50 7.61
C LEU A 168 16.08 -30.01 8.97
N SER A 169 14.82 -30.34 9.34
CA SER A 169 14.25 -29.99 10.64
C SER A 169 15.04 -30.64 11.78
N THR A 170 15.43 -31.90 11.62
CA THR A 170 16.26 -32.62 12.60
C THR A 170 17.62 -31.94 12.77
N LEU A 171 18.35 -31.71 11.67
CA LEU A 171 19.66 -31.06 11.69
C LEU A 171 19.60 -29.63 12.27
N ASN A 172 18.58 -28.87 11.92
CA ASN A 172 18.37 -27.53 12.47
C ASN A 172 18.09 -27.58 13.97
N ARG A 173 17.33 -28.55 14.47
CA ARG A 173 17.09 -28.71 15.92
C ARG A 173 18.36 -29.05 16.68
N GLU A 174 19.23 -29.89 16.12
CA GLU A 174 20.55 -30.18 16.70
C GLU A 174 21.44 -28.92 16.74
N GLN A 175 21.45 -28.14 15.66
CA GLN A 175 22.18 -26.87 15.62
C GLN A 175 21.60 -25.85 16.62
N TYR A 176 20.28 -25.75 16.74
CA TYR A 176 19.61 -24.88 17.69
C TYR A 176 19.96 -25.24 19.14
N ALA A 177 19.99 -26.53 19.48
CA ALA A 177 20.41 -26.99 20.81
C ALA A 177 21.85 -26.59 21.15
N THR A 178 22.69 -26.39 20.13
CA THR A 178 24.10 -25.99 20.30
C THR A 178 24.28 -24.47 20.33
N SER A 179 23.64 -23.73 19.43
CA SER A 179 23.85 -22.28 19.29
C SER A 179 22.87 -21.42 20.08
N GLY A 180 21.67 -21.93 20.37
CA GLY A 180 20.57 -21.15 20.93
C GLY A 180 20.02 -20.05 20.01
N ASP A 181 20.41 -20.03 18.73
CA ASP A 181 20.03 -18.97 17.79
C ASP A 181 18.55 -19.08 17.38
N PRO A 182 17.68 -18.13 17.78
CA PRO A 182 16.25 -18.18 17.48
C PRO A 182 15.93 -18.16 15.98
N GLU A 183 16.83 -17.64 15.12
CA GLU A 183 16.59 -17.66 13.66
C GLU A 183 16.57 -19.07 13.07
N ILE A 184 17.16 -20.06 13.76
CA ILE A 184 17.07 -21.45 13.33
C ILE A 184 15.62 -21.97 13.47
N ALA A 185 14.94 -21.62 14.57
CA ALA A 185 13.54 -21.98 14.76
C ALA A 185 12.65 -21.30 13.71
N THR A 186 12.94 -20.04 13.38
CA THR A 186 12.27 -19.31 12.30
C THR A 186 12.42 -20.01 10.95
N ARG A 187 13.63 -20.45 10.59
CA ARG A 187 13.89 -21.18 9.33
C ARG A 187 13.12 -22.50 9.25
N ILE A 188 13.06 -23.25 10.35
CA ILE A 188 12.23 -24.47 10.42
C ILE A 188 10.77 -24.12 10.12
N ALA A 189 10.22 -23.10 10.78
CA ALA A 189 8.83 -22.68 10.57
C ALA A 189 8.55 -22.23 9.13
N GLN A 190 9.47 -21.48 8.52
CA GLN A 190 9.37 -21.04 7.12
C GLN A 190 9.36 -22.22 6.14
N TYR A 191 10.20 -23.24 6.35
CA TYR A 191 10.20 -24.43 5.50
C TYR A 191 8.88 -25.22 5.60
N GLU A 192 8.32 -25.35 6.80
CA GLU A 192 7.03 -26.00 7.00
C GLU A 192 5.88 -25.21 6.36
N MET A 193 5.92 -23.88 6.45
CA MET A 193 4.95 -23.00 5.77
C MET A 193 5.05 -23.15 4.25
N ALA A 194 6.27 -23.10 3.70
CA ALA A 194 6.49 -23.30 2.26
C ALA A 194 5.98 -24.67 1.79
N TYR A 195 6.10 -25.72 2.59
CA TYR A 195 5.55 -27.04 2.27
C TYR A 195 4.02 -27.01 2.16
N ARG A 196 3.34 -26.40 3.13
CA ARG A 196 1.86 -26.27 3.14
C ARG A 196 1.36 -25.41 1.98
N MET A 197 2.08 -24.33 1.67
CA MET A 197 1.79 -23.45 0.56
C MET A 197 1.77 -24.14 -0.80
N GLN A 198 2.46 -25.28 -0.97
CA GLN A 198 2.49 -26.02 -2.24
C GLN A 198 1.10 -26.45 -2.71
N THR A 199 0.18 -26.70 -1.78
CA THR A 199 -1.19 -27.09 -2.11
C THR A 199 -2.12 -25.87 -2.12
N SER A 200 -1.98 -24.96 -1.17
CA SER A 200 -2.92 -23.84 -0.98
C SER A 200 -2.73 -22.70 -2.00
N VAL A 201 -1.48 -22.39 -2.38
CA VAL A 201 -1.17 -21.23 -3.21
C VAL A 201 -1.59 -21.40 -4.68
N PRO A 202 -1.37 -22.55 -5.36
CA PRO A 202 -1.81 -22.71 -6.74
C PRO A 202 -3.33 -22.50 -6.90
N GLU A 203 -4.12 -23.03 -5.97
CA GLU A 203 -5.57 -22.90 -5.99
C GLU A 203 -6.03 -21.48 -5.62
N LEU A 204 -5.35 -20.81 -4.69
CA LEU A 204 -5.55 -19.39 -4.40
C LEU A 204 -5.29 -18.50 -5.64
N MET A 205 -4.17 -18.73 -6.33
CA MET A 205 -3.72 -17.91 -7.45
C MET A 205 -4.49 -18.17 -8.74
N ASN A 206 -5.17 -19.32 -8.83
CA ASN A 206 -6.02 -19.65 -9.96
C ASN A 206 -7.38 -18.96 -9.85
N ILE A 207 -7.55 -17.87 -10.61
CA ILE A 207 -8.82 -17.13 -10.74
C ILE A 207 -9.66 -17.59 -11.95
N ASP A 208 -9.25 -18.61 -12.70
CA ASP A 208 -10.03 -19.16 -13.83
C ASP A 208 -11.37 -19.75 -13.36
N GLY A 209 -11.44 -20.19 -12.10
CA GLY A 209 -12.64 -20.76 -11.49
C GLY A 209 -13.65 -19.72 -10.97
N GLU A 210 -13.34 -18.42 -11.07
CA GLU A 210 -14.26 -17.35 -10.66
C GLU A 210 -15.42 -17.21 -11.64
N THR A 211 -16.58 -16.78 -11.13
CA THR A 211 -17.76 -16.60 -11.98
C THR A 211 -17.54 -15.49 -13.02
N SER A 212 -18.23 -15.56 -14.15
CA SER A 212 -18.17 -14.51 -15.17
C SER A 212 -18.60 -13.15 -14.61
N GLU A 213 -19.57 -13.13 -13.69
CA GLU A 213 -19.99 -11.91 -12.98
C GLU A 213 -18.85 -11.34 -12.15
N THR A 214 -18.13 -12.16 -11.39
CA THR A 214 -16.97 -11.72 -10.60
C THR A 214 -15.87 -11.17 -11.49
N LEU A 215 -15.49 -11.90 -12.54
CA LEU A 215 -14.44 -11.47 -13.46
C LEU A 215 -14.81 -10.13 -14.13
N GLU A 216 -16.08 -10.00 -14.54
CA GLU A 216 -16.60 -8.75 -15.06
C GLU A 216 -16.57 -7.65 -13.99
N LEU A 217 -17.06 -7.87 -12.77
CA LEU A 217 -17.10 -6.85 -11.72
C LEU A 217 -15.73 -6.15 -11.56
N TYR A 218 -14.65 -6.93 -11.44
CA TYR A 218 -13.30 -6.40 -11.31
C TYR A 218 -12.68 -5.92 -12.63
N GLY A 219 -13.13 -6.43 -13.77
CA GLY A 219 -12.40 -6.33 -15.04
C GLY A 219 -11.16 -7.22 -15.07
N ALA A 220 -11.16 -8.29 -14.27
CA ALA A 220 -10.07 -9.24 -14.13
C ALA A 220 -9.96 -10.12 -15.39
N LYS A 221 -8.72 -10.44 -15.78
CA LYS A 221 -8.42 -11.29 -16.93
C LYS A 221 -7.48 -12.41 -16.49
N PRO A 222 -7.99 -13.62 -16.24
CA PRO A 222 -7.17 -14.73 -15.80
C PRO A 222 -5.94 -14.98 -16.69
N GLY A 223 -4.85 -15.45 -16.08
CA GLY A 223 -3.56 -15.66 -16.76
C GLY A 223 -2.76 -14.39 -17.11
N LYS A 224 -3.28 -13.19 -16.83
CA LYS A 224 -2.53 -11.93 -17.01
C LYS A 224 -2.02 -11.36 -15.70
N SER A 225 -0.91 -10.63 -15.74
CA SER A 225 -0.53 -9.75 -14.63
C SER A 225 -1.32 -8.44 -14.78
N SER A 226 -2.09 -8.06 -13.77
CA SER A 226 -2.83 -6.79 -13.74
C SER A 226 -3.27 -6.43 -12.33
N PHE A 227 -3.49 -5.15 -12.09
CA PHE A 227 -3.99 -4.66 -10.81
C PHE A 227 -5.39 -5.22 -10.49
N ALA A 228 -6.24 -5.38 -11.52
CA ALA A 228 -7.55 -6.00 -11.35
C ALA A 228 -7.48 -7.45 -10.83
N ASN A 229 -6.55 -8.25 -11.35
CA ASN A 229 -6.32 -9.60 -10.84
C ASN A 229 -5.79 -9.58 -9.41
N ASN A 230 -4.91 -8.63 -9.09
CA ASN A 230 -4.38 -8.48 -7.73
C ASN A 230 -5.47 -8.09 -6.72
N CYS A 231 -6.41 -7.22 -7.08
CA CYS A 231 -7.58 -6.91 -6.23
C CYS A 231 -8.45 -8.15 -6.00
N LEU A 232 -8.73 -8.94 -7.04
CA LEU A 232 -9.49 -10.18 -6.90
C LEU A 232 -8.76 -11.23 -6.04
N LEU A 233 -7.44 -11.35 -6.19
CA LEU A 233 -6.60 -12.18 -5.32
C LEU A 233 -6.60 -11.67 -3.88
N ALA A 234 -6.59 -10.36 -3.66
CA ALA A 234 -6.69 -9.76 -2.34
C ALA A 234 -7.99 -10.18 -1.65
N ARG A 235 -9.13 -10.14 -2.36
CA ARG A 235 -10.39 -10.67 -1.81
C ARG A 235 -10.26 -12.13 -1.38
N ARG A 236 -9.69 -12.99 -2.23
CA ARG A 236 -9.48 -14.42 -1.91
C ARG A 236 -8.53 -14.63 -0.71
N LEU A 237 -7.52 -13.76 -0.56
CA LEU A 237 -6.59 -13.76 0.57
C LEU A 237 -7.30 -13.35 1.88
N VAL A 238 -8.17 -12.33 1.83
CA VAL A 238 -9.00 -11.91 2.97
C VAL A 238 -9.92 -13.05 3.41
N GLU A 239 -10.58 -13.74 2.48
CA GLU A 239 -11.43 -14.91 2.79
C GLU A 239 -10.67 -16.06 3.46
N ARG A 240 -9.36 -16.17 3.19
CA ARG A 240 -8.49 -17.16 3.82
C ARG A 240 -7.85 -16.63 5.10
N GLY A 241 -8.20 -15.45 5.58
CA GLY A 241 -7.71 -14.90 6.84
C GLY A 241 -6.24 -14.47 6.81
N VAL A 242 -5.72 -14.06 5.65
CA VAL A 242 -4.41 -13.39 5.58
C VAL A 242 -4.50 -12.02 6.25
N ARG A 243 -3.54 -11.73 7.14
CA ARG A 243 -3.62 -10.58 8.06
C ARG A 243 -3.26 -9.25 7.42
N LEU A 244 -2.27 -9.23 6.55
CA LEU A 244 -1.93 -8.06 5.74
C LEU A 244 -1.65 -8.46 4.29
N ILE A 245 -2.24 -7.70 3.39
CA ILE A 245 -2.06 -7.82 1.95
C ILE A 245 -1.68 -6.45 1.42
N GLU A 246 -0.51 -6.32 0.81
CA GLU A 246 -0.10 -5.08 0.13
C GLU A 246 -0.12 -5.28 -1.39
N LEU A 247 -0.84 -4.39 -2.07
CA LEU A 247 -0.89 -4.32 -3.53
C LEU A 247 -0.07 -3.11 -3.99
N TYR A 248 1.03 -3.35 -4.68
CA TYR A 248 1.81 -2.28 -5.28
C TYR A 248 1.44 -2.14 -6.76
N ASP A 249 0.99 -0.96 -7.16
CA ASP A 249 0.79 -0.60 -8.56
C ASP A 249 1.79 0.49 -8.95
N SER A 250 2.64 0.19 -9.92
CA SER A 250 3.69 1.10 -10.38
C SER A 250 3.14 2.18 -11.34
N ASP A 251 3.98 3.16 -11.68
CA ASP A 251 3.75 4.14 -12.75
C ASP A 251 2.68 5.21 -12.47
N TRP A 252 2.61 5.71 -11.22
CA TRP A 252 1.82 6.89 -10.85
C TRP A 252 2.61 8.21 -10.90
N ASP A 253 3.93 8.13 -11.14
CA ASP A 253 4.89 9.24 -11.10
C ASP A 253 4.94 10.04 -12.42
N HIS A 254 3.90 10.83 -12.67
CA HIS A 254 3.74 11.55 -13.94
C HIS A 254 4.47 12.91 -13.95
N HIS A 255 5.75 12.89 -14.34
CA HIS A 255 6.56 14.10 -14.62
C HIS A 255 6.33 14.70 -16.01
N SER A 256 5.59 14.02 -16.88
CA SER A 256 5.17 14.50 -18.20
C SER A 256 3.90 13.77 -18.65
N ASN A 257 3.21 14.32 -19.67
CA ASN A 257 2.02 13.74 -20.28
C ASN A 257 0.93 13.39 -19.25
N LEU A 258 0.71 14.25 -18.26
CA LEU A 258 -0.19 13.96 -17.14
C LEU A 258 -1.61 13.66 -17.61
N GLU A 259 -2.11 14.37 -18.62
CA GLU A 259 -3.48 14.18 -19.12
C GLU A 259 -3.73 12.76 -19.63
N SER A 260 -2.83 12.22 -20.45
CA SER A 260 -2.99 10.88 -21.02
C SER A 260 -2.65 9.79 -20.00
N ARG A 261 -1.53 9.93 -19.30
CA ARG A 261 -1.03 8.90 -18.38
C ARG A 261 -1.91 8.75 -17.15
N LEU A 262 -2.37 9.85 -16.54
CA LEU A 262 -3.28 9.79 -15.39
C LEU A 262 -4.63 9.18 -15.77
N SER A 263 -5.21 9.58 -16.90
CA SER A 263 -6.49 9.02 -17.38
C SER A 263 -6.40 7.51 -17.58
N GLN A 264 -5.32 7.04 -18.22
CA GLN A 264 -5.07 5.62 -18.41
C GLN A 264 -4.90 4.88 -17.06
N LYS A 265 -4.18 5.49 -16.11
CA LYS A 265 -3.91 4.85 -14.83
C LYS A 265 -5.13 4.78 -13.91
N CYS A 266 -5.97 5.81 -13.93
CA CYS A 266 -7.29 5.76 -13.29
C CYS A 266 -8.17 4.68 -13.92
N LEU A 267 -8.18 4.52 -15.26
CA LEU A 267 -8.95 3.46 -15.93
C LEU A 267 -8.54 2.05 -15.47
N GLU A 268 -7.26 1.83 -15.22
CA GLU A 268 -6.72 0.53 -14.76
C GLU A 268 -7.06 0.20 -13.30
N THR A 269 -7.29 1.21 -12.46
CA THR A 269 -7.38 1.05 -11.00
C THR A 269 -8.76 1.34 -10.41
N ASP A 270 -9.51 2.28 -11.00
CA ASP A 270 -10.82 2.73 -10.49
C ASP A 270 -11.83 1.58 -10.36
N ARG A 271 -12.04 0.81 -11.45
CA ARG A 271 -12.96 -0.33 -11.46
C ARG A 271 -12.59 -1.40 -10.44
N PRO A 272 -11.38 -1.96 -10.42
CA PRO A 272 -11.06 -3.05 -9.49
C PRO A 272 -11.02 -2.64 -8.02
N ILE A 273 -10.68 -1.38 -7.70
CA ILE A 273 -10.76 -0.86 -6.32
C ILE A 273 -12.21 -0.83 -5.86
N ALA A 274 -13.09 -0.21 -6.65
CA ALA A 274 -14.51 -0.13 -6.33
C ALA A 274 -15.14 -1.52 -6.23
N ALA A 275 -14.74 -2.44 -7.12
CA ALA A 275 -15.16 -3.84 -7.09
C ALA A 275 -14.72 -4.55 -5.80
N LEU A 276 -13.49 -4.33 -5.33
CA LEU A 276 -13.00 -4.95 -4.10
C LEU A 276 -13.81 -4.50 -2.89
N ILE A 277 -14.06 -3.19 -2.75
CA ILE A 277 -14.88 -2.64 -1.66
C ILE A 277 -16.29 -3.24 -1.71
N GLU A 278 -16.92 -3.23 -2.88
CA GLU A 278 -18.27 -3.75 -3.10
C GLU A 278 -18.36 -5.26 -2.83
N ASP A 279 -17.40 -6.06 -3.29
CA ASP A 279 -17.39 -7.53 -3.12
C ASP A 279 -17.14 -7.90 -1.65
N LEU A 280 -16.22 -7.22 -0.95
CA LEU A 280 -16.05 -7.40 0.49
C LEU A 280 -17.32 -7.03 1.26
N ARG A 281 -18.01 -5.95 0.87
CA ARG A 281 -19.29 -5.55 1.47
C ARG A 281 -20.37 -6.60 1.25
N ARG A 282 -20.53 -7.12 0.03
CA ARG A 282 -21.48 -8.20 -0.30
C ARG A 282 -21.24 -9.48 0.50
N ARG A 283 -19.99 -9.76 0.82
CA ARG A 283 -19.57 -10.93 1.61
C ARG A 283 -19.63 -10.69 3.13
N GLY A 284 -19.94 -9.48 3.56
CA GLY A 284 -19.92 -9.11 4.97
C GLY A 284 -18.52 -9.09 5.58
N LEU A 285 -17.48 -8.85 4.77
CA LEU A 285 -16.07 -8.79 5.19
C LEU A 285 -15.54 -7.36 5.30
N LEU A 286 -16.22 -6.35 4.73
CA LEU A 286 -15.74 -4.96 4.73
C LEU A 286 -15.60 -4.39 6.15
N GLN A 287 -16.55 -4.66 7.03
CA GLN A 287 -16.49 -4.25 8.45
C GLN A 287 -15.30 -4.84 9.22
N ASP A 288 -14.79 -6.00 8.80
CA ASP A 288 -13.65 -6.68 9.43
C ASP A 288 -12.34 -6.47 8.65
N THR A 289 -12.38 -5.73 7.54
CA THR A 289 -11.23 -5.50 6.66
C THR A 289 -10.98 -4.01 6.51
N LEU A 290 -9.81 -3.55 6.96
CA LEU A 290 -9.35 -2.19 6.70
C LEU A 290 -8.72 -2.11 5.31
N LEU A 291 -9.31 -1.30 4.42
CA LEU A 291 -8.72 -0.94 3.13
C LEU A 291 -8.09 0.43 3.22
N ILE A 292 -6.90 0.56 2.64
CA ILE A 292 -6.12 1.81 2.61
C ILE A 292 -5.63 2.00 1.18
N TRP A 293 -5.84 3.19 0.64
CA TRP A 293 -5.30 3.58 -0.66
C TRP A 293 -4.55 4.90 -0.53
N GLY A 294 -3.37 4.92 -1.13
CA GLY A 294 -2.55 6.11 -1.21
C GLY A 294 -1.17 5.81 -1.77
N SER A 295 -0.25 6.75 -1.53
CA SER A 295 1.10 6.76 -2.07
C SER A 295 2.03 7.48 -1.08
N GLU A 296 3.34 7.42 -1.29
CA GLU A 296 4.35 8.06 -0.45
C GLU A 296 4.27 9.59 -0.42
N PHE A 297 3.70 10.20 -1.47
CA PHE A 297 3.43 11.63 -1.60
C PHE A 297 2.45 11.91 -2.75
N GLY A 298 2.00 13.16 -2.85
CA GLY A 298 1.18 13.65 -3.96
C GLY A 298 1.99 14.26 -5.10
N ARG A 299 1.32 15.06 -5.92
CA ARG A 299 1.93 15.83 -7.02
C ARG A 299 1.69 17.32 -6.84
N THR A 300 2.70 18.13 -7.10
CA THR A 300 2.64 19.56 -6.81
C THR A 300 1.53 20.24 -7.60
N PRO A 301 0.99 21.36 -7.11
CA PRO A 301 0.10 22.21 -7.91
C PRO A 301 0.88 23.06 -8.93
N LEU A 302 2.06 22.61 -9.34
CA LEU A 302 3.00 23.34 -10.19
C LEU A 302 3.34 22.52 -11.44
N ARG A 303 3.47 23.18 -12.59
CA ARG A 303 3.88 22.52 -13.83
C ARG A 303 5.38 22.21 -13.79
N GLN A 304 5.74 21.04 -14.27
CA GLN A 304 7.13 20.62 -14.49
C GLN A 304 7.49 20.63 -15.98
N GLY A 305 8.65 21.20 -16.30
CA GLY A 305 9.29 21.19 -17.63
C GLY A 305 9.39 22.56 -18.32
N ALA A 306 10.35 22.70 -19.25
CA ALA A 306 10.55 23.90 -20.09
C ALA A 306 9.40 24.10 -21.10
N GLU A 307 8.64 23.04 -21.38
CA GLU A 307 7.40 23.06 -22.17
C GLU A 307 6.18 23.51 -21.34
N ALA A 308 6.38 24.30 -20.28
CA ALA A 308 5.31 24.85 -19.44
C ALA A 308 4.24 25.63 -20.22
N GLU A 309 4.51 25.98 -21.49
CA GLU A 309 3.57 26.57 -22.44
C GLU A 309 2.54 25.57 -23.01
N SER A 310 2.83 24.26 -23.05
CA SER A 310 1.90 23.21 -23.50
C SER A 310 1.37 22.40 -22.31
N SER A 311 0.15 22.70 -21.86
CA SER A 311 -0.49 22.02 -20.73
C SER A 311 -0.55 20.49 -20.92
N LYS A 312 -0.68 20.03 -22.16
CA LYS A 312 -0.87 18.60 -22.52
C LYS A 312 0.36 17.73 -22.29
N LEU A 313 1.56 18.31 -22.40
CA LEU A 313 2.83 17.58 -22.28
C LEU A 313 3.42 17.71 -20.88
N SER A 314 2.96 18.68 -20.10
CA SER A 314 3.45 18.94 -18.75
C SER A 314 3.08 17.84 -17.76
N GLY A 315 3.95 17.64 -16.78
CA GLY A 315 3.64 16.90 -15.56
C GLY A 315 3.73 17.79 -14.33
N ARG A 316 3.88 17.14 -13.18
CA ARG A 316 4.02 17.80 -11.86
C ARG A 316 5.22 17.22 -11.14
N ASP A 317 5.71 17.89 -10.10
CA ASP A 317 6.80 17.40 -9.25
C ASP A 317 6.25 16.61 -8.04
N HIS A 318 7.12 15.99 -7.23
CA HIS A 318 6.80 15.34 -5.96
C HIS A 318 6.21 16.33 -4.95
N HIS A 319 5.17 15.92 -4.21
CA HIS A 319 4.51 16.78 -3.23
C HIS A 319 4.26 16.10 -1.89
N LYS A 320 5.25 16.20 -1.01
CA LYS A 320 5.22 15.61 0.33
C LYS A 320 4.42 16.45 1.34
N ASP A 321 4.17 17.72 1.07
CA ASP A 321 3.69 18.68 2.07
C ASP A 321 2.15 18.66 2.24
N ALA A 322 1.39 18.21 1.24
CA ALA A 322 -0.05 18.02 1.34
C ALA A 322 -0.57 17.08 0.23
N PHE A 323 -1.10 15.91 0.60
CA PHE A 323 -1.66 14.95 -0.35
C PHE A 323 -2.86 14.19 0.22
N THR A 324 -3.52 13.44 -0.65
CA THR A 324 -4.75 12.72 -0.32
C THR A 324 -4.51 11.22 -0.20
N MET A 325 -5.05 10.63 0.87
CA MET A 325 -5.23 9.18 1.03
C MET A 325 -6.66 8.91 1.47
N TRP A 326 -7.14 7.69 1.30
CA TRP A 326 -8.43 7.29 1.86
C TRP A 326 -8.37 5.91 2.51
N LEU A 327 -9.26 5.71 3.48
CA LEU A 327 -9.46 4.45 4.18
C LEU A 327 -10.94 4.05 4.07
N ALA A 328 -11.22 2.75 4.16
CA ALA A 328 -12.57 2.20 4.16
C ALA A 328 -12.65 0.90 4.96
N GLY A 329 -13.81 0.59 5.52
CA GLY A 329 -14.02 -0.64 6.30
C GLY A 329 -13.24 -0.67 7.63
N GLY A 330 -13.23 -1.83 8.29
CA GLY A 330 -12.37 -2.09 9.45
C GLY A 330 -12.50 -1.11 10.63
N GLY A 331 -13.67 -0.50 10.84
CA GLY A 331 -13.90 0.50 11.91
C GLY A 331 -13.73 1.97 11.50
N ILE A 332 -13.52 2.25 10.22
CA ILE A 332 -13.51 3.61 9.66
C ILE A 332 -14.93 4.17 9.54
N LYS A 333 -15.06 5.47 9.82
CA LYS A 333 -16.27 6.24 9.57
C LYS A 333 -16.33 6.68 8.10
N GLY A 334 -17.07 5.91 7.30
CA GLY A 334 -17.35 6.23 5.89
C GLY A 334 -18.04 7.58 5.68
N GLY A 335 -17.84 8.18 4.51
CA GLY A 335 -18.45 9.45 4.10
C GLY A 335 -17.80 10.69 4.72
N VAL A 336 -16.64 10.55 5.38
CA VAL A 336 -15.93 11.65 6.03
C VAL A 336 -14.85 12.22 5.12
N SER A 337 -14.85 13.54 4.93
CA SER A 337 -13.69 14.28 4.43
C SER A 337 -12.97 14.94 5.61
N TYR A 338 -11.70 14.64 5.78
CA TYR A 338 -10.89 15.11 6.90
C TYR A 338 -9.69 15.94 6.45
N GLY A 339 -9.53 17.09 7.10
CA GLY A 339 -8.50 18.08 6.80
C GLY A 339 -8.63 18.72 5.43
N SER A 340 -7.77 19.69 5.17
CA SER A 340 -7.75 20.45 3.91
C SER A 340 -6.35 20.99 3.63
N SER A 341 -6.08 21.25 2.36
CA SER A 341 -4.94 22.05 1.93
C SER A 341 -5.34 23.51 1.72
N ASP A 342 -4.34 24.38 1.57
CA ASP A 342 -4.56 25.78 1.22
C ASP A 342 -5.21 25.96 -0.16
N GLU A 343 -5.54 27.20 -0.52
CA GLU A 343 -6.28 27.50 -1.75
C GLU A 343 -5.58 27.07 -3.06
N LEU A 344 -4.26 26.91 -3.01
CA LEU A 344 -3.41 26.47 -4.12
C LEU A 344 -3.07 24.98 -4.04
N GLY A 345 -3.33 24.31 -2.91
CA GLY A 345 -2.96 22.92 -2.65
C GLY A 345 -1.48 22.74 -2.29
N MET A 346 -0.81 23.77 -1.78
CA MET A 346 0.62 23.71 -1.45
C MET A 346 0.86 23.19 -0.04
N ASP A 347 0.17 23.74 0.97
CA ASP A 347 0.31 23.33 2.35
C ASP A 347 -0.97 22.75 2.92
N VAL A 348 -0.84 22.00 4.02
CA VAL A 348 -1.96 21.72 4.91
C VAL A 348 -2.49 23.02 5.50
N ALA A 349 -3.79 23.26 5.33
CA ALA A 349 -4.50 24.38 5.96
C ALA A 349 -5.14 23.96 7.28
N GLU A 350 -5.76 22.78 7.32
CA GLU A 350 -6.50 22.30 8.48
C GLU A 350 -6.23 20.82 8.74
N ASN A 351 -6.11 20.47 10.03
CA ASN A 351 -6.07 19.10 10.55
C ASN A 351 -5.04 18.21 9.81
N GLY A 352 -3.77 18.61 9.85
CA GLY A 352 -2.66 17.83 9.27
C GLY A 352 -2.59 16.42 9.83
N VAL A 353 -2.33 15.46 8.93
CA VAL A 353 -2.09 14.06 9.29
C VAL A 353 -0.68 13.70 8.84
N HIS A 354 0.25 13.62 9.79
CA HIS A 354 1.57 13.13 9.48
C HIS A 354 1.50 11.61 9.20
N VAL A 355 2.40 11.09 8.37
CA VAL A 355 2.48 9.63 8.10
C VAL A 355 2.58 8.79 9.39
N HIS A 356 3.23 9.30 10.45
CA HIS A 356 3.23 8.61 11.75
C HIS A 356 1.85 8.58 12.44
N ASP A 357 1.02 9.60 12.26
CA ASP A 357 -0.36 9.64 12.79
C ASP A 357 -1.24 8.65 12.02
N LEU A 358 -1.06 8.54 10.71
CA LEU A 358 -1.71 7.53 9.89
C LEU A 358 -1.31 6.11 10.35
N ASN A 359 0.00 5.85 10.52
CA ASN A 359 0.50 4.56 11.00
C ASN A 359 -0.01 4.23 12.42
N ALA A 360 -0.09 5.20 13.33
CA ALA A 360 -0.70 5.03 14.65
C ALA A 360 -2.18 4.66 14.55
N THR A 361 -2.91 5.31 13.64
CA THR A 361 -4.34 5.08 13.40
C THR A 361 -4.60 3.69 12.82
N ILE A 362 -3.78 3.24 11.87
CA ILE A 362 -3.87 1.89 11.29
C ILE A 362 -3.65 0.84 12.39
N LEU A 363 -2.59 0.98 13.20
CA LEU A 363 -2.34 0.05 14.30
C LEU A 363 -3.49 0.04 15.31
N HIS A 364 -4.06 1.21 15.63
CA HIS A 364 -5.22 1.33 16.52
C HIS A 364 -6.44 0.57 15.98
N LEU A 365 -6.78 0.72 14.70
CA LEU A 365 -7.88 0.01 14.04
C LEU A 365 -7.67 -1.51 14.04
N LEU A 366 -6.42 -1.95 14.02
CA LEU A 366 -6.03 -3.36 14.16
C LEU A 366 -6.01 -3.86 15.62
N GLY A 367 -6.43 -3.03 16.58
CA GLY A 367 -6.45 -3.37 18.01
C GLY A 367 -5.08 -3.31 18.70
N LEU A 368 -4.08 -2.69 18.06
CA LEU A 368 -2.72 -2.56 18.57
C LEU A 368 -2.48 -1.16 19.13
N ASP A 369 -1.91 -1.09 20.34
CA ASP A 369 -1.38 0.16 20.88
C ASP A 369 0.02 0.42 20.29
N HIS A 370 0.11 1.39 19.38
CA HIS A 370 1.36 1.71 18.69
C HIS A 370 2.50 2.12 19.65
N GLN A 371 2.18 2.61 20.85
CA GLN A 371 3.19 3.02 21.83
C GLN A 371 3.75 1.84 22.61
N ARG A 372 2.98 0.76 22.74
CA ARG A 372 3.34 -0.45 23.46
C ARG A 372 3.87 -1.56 22.56
N LEU A 373 3.54 -1.53 21.28
CA LEU A 373 4.10 -2.43 20.28
C LEU A 373 5.56 -2.03 20.00
N THR A 374 6.46 -2.52 20.85
CA THR A 374 7.90 -2.25 20.72
C THR A 374 8.71 -3.52 20.54
N TYR A 375 9.93 -3.36 20.01
CA TYR A 375 10.92 -4.42 19.92
C TYR A 375 12.30 -3.89 20.31
N ARG A 376 12.98 -4.61 21.22
CA ARG A 376 14.31 -4.25 21.69
C ARG A 376 15.37 -4.71 20.69
N TYR A 377 16.04 -3.75 20.06
CA TYR A 377 17.14 -4.03 19.14
C TYR A 377 18.33 -3.11 19.46
N GLN A 378 19.54 -3.68 19.54
CA GLN A 378 20.78 -2.94 19.85
C GLN A 378 20.67 -1.99 21.06
N GLY A 379 19.93 -2.39 22.09
CA GLY A 379 19.78 -1.62 23.33
C GLY A 379 18.70 -0.54 23.33
N ARG A 380 17.93 -0.36 22.25
CA ARG A 380 16.82 0.60 22.14
C ARG A 380 15.50 -0.12 21.88
N GLU A 381 14.42 0.37 22.49
CA GLU A 381 13.05 0.01 22.11
C GLU A 381 12.66 0.76 20.83
N PHE A 382 12.36 0.02 19.77
CA PHE A 382 11.85 0.58 18.52
C PHE A 382 10.36 0.32 18.39
N ARG A 383 9.65 1.24 17.74
CA ARG A 383 8.25 1.10 17.31
C ARG A 383 8.08 1.76 15.94
N LEU A 384 7.03 1.39 15.21
CA LEU A 384 6.77 1.87 13.85
C LEU A 384 6.72 3.40 13.75
N THR A 385 6.09 4.07 14.72
CA THR A 385 5.91 5.53 14.71
C THR A 385 7.08 6.30 15.33
N ASP A 386 8.21 5.64 15.57
CA ASP A 386 9.38 6.20 16.26
C ASP A 386 9.03 6.86 17.60
N VAL A 387 9.16 8.18 17.76
CA VAL A 387 8.74 8.93 18.96
C VAL A 387 7.46 9.74 18.73
N HIS A 388 6.80 9.56 17.59
CA HIS A 388 5.65 10.32 17.13
C HIS A 388 4.37 9.45 17.04
N GLY A 389 3.34 10.02 16.42
CA GLY A 389 2.07 9.37 16.09
C GLY A 389 0.98 9.68 17.10
N ASN A 390 -0.13 10.22 16.61
CA ASN A 390 -1.39 10.40 17.31
C ASN A 390 -2.51 9.73 16.50
N VAL A 391 -3.43 9.05 17.17
CA VAL A 391 -4.57 8.43 16.51
C VAL A 391 -5.53 9.51 16.01
N VAL A 392 -5.91 9.43 14.73
CA VAL A 392 -6.87 10.36 14.11
C VAL A 392 -8.29 9.92 14.44
N HIS A 393 -8.76 10.27 15.64
CA HIS A 393 -10.05 9.81 16.14
C HIS A 393 -11.26 10.28 15.31
N ASN A 394 -11.13 11.39 14.59
CA ASN A 394 -12.23 11.99 13.82
C ASN A 394 -12.68 11.15 12.60
N ILE A 395 -11.88 10.16 12.18
CA ILE A 395 -12.21 9.26 11.06
C ILE A 395 -12.63 7.85 11.53
N LEU A 396 -12.78 7.63 12.83
CA LEU A 396 -13.20 6.35 13.42
C LEU A 396 -14.73 6.33 13.67
N ALA A 397 -15.33 5.14 13.58
CA ALA A 397 -16.79 4.92 13.67
C ALA A 397 -17.36 4.98 15.09
#